data_AF-A0A7V3JLY3-F1
#
_entry.id   AF-A0A7V3JLY3-F1
#
_cell.length_a   1.000
_cell.length_b   1.000
_cell.length_c   1.000
_cell.angle_alpha   90.00
_cell.angle_beta   90.00
_cell.angle_gamma   90.00
#
_symmetry.space_group_name_H-M   'P 1'
#
loop_
_entity.id
_entity.type
_entity.pdbx_description
1 polymer ?
#
loop_
_entity_poly.entity_id
_entity_poly.type
_entity_poly.pdbx_seq_one_letter_code
_entity_poly.pdbx_strand_id
1 'polypeptide(L)'
;MSDARAFPRREFLIETVRWTGAAALAGVAGAAAGRSQAPQPHVWQLDPDLCTACGNCATYCVLDISAVKAVQFFPMCAMCDPCPGYFDLGHVNRDTGAENQLCPTGAIVRTLVAEQGGVPRYEYPITEELCIGCGKCVAGCAMMNGSLYLQVRHDRCVNCNQCSIAVACPTQAFRRVPADQPYLLKKKAREVLRLQSAHG
;
A
#
# COMPACT_ATOMS: atom_id res chain seq x y z
N MET A 1 -9.73 39.38 -71.41
CA MET A 1 -10.05 39.11 -69.99
C MET A 1 -9.21 37.93 -69.56
N SER A 2 -7.98 38.17 -69.09
CA SER A 2 -7.61 38.27 -67.66
C SER A 2 -7.68 36.89 -67.00
N ASP A 3 -6.69 36.30 -66.34
CA ASP A 3 -5.33 36.68 -65.93
C ASP A 3 -4.73 35.35 -65.42
N ALA A 4 -3.71 34.79 -66.08
CA ALA A 4 -3.09 33.54 -65.64
C ALA A 4 -2.11 33.87 -64.51
N ARG A 5 -2.58 33.83 -63.25
CA ARG A 5 -1.71 34.03 -62.08
C ARG A 5 -0.62 32.97 -62.07
N ALA A 6 0.58 33.35 -62.50
CA ALA A 6 1.79 32.61 -62.20
C ALA A 6 1.96 32.65 -60.67
N PHE A 7 1.82 31.51 -60.00
CA PHE A 7 2.16 31.43 -58.57
C PHE A 7 3.61 31.92 -58.41
N PRO A 8 3.85 33.03 -57.70
CA PRO A 8 5.19 33.55 -57.57
C PRO A 8 6.03 32.52 -56.82
N ARG A 9 7.18 32.12 -57.39
CA ARG A 9 8.09 31.13 -56.78
C ARG A 9 8.41 31.46 -55.31
N ARG A 10 8.44 32.75 -54.98
CA ARG A 10 8.63 33.27 -53.63
C ARG A 10 7.49 32.89 -52.67
N GLU A 11 6.25 32.92 -53.12
CA GLU A 11 5.07 32.58 -52.31
C GLU A 11 5.01 31.08 -52.02
N PHE A 12 5.28 30.25 -53.04
CA PHE A 12 5.43 28.80 -52.88
C PHE A 12 6.55 28.42 -51.88
N LEU A 13 7.70 29.08 -51.95
CA LEU A 13 8.80 28.87 -51.01
C LEU A 13 8.43 29.27 -49.58
N ILE A 14 7.75 30.40 -49.41
CA ILE A 14 7.31 30.88 -48.09
C ILE A 14 6.27 29.93 -47.47
N GLU A 15 5.29 29.47 -48.26
CA GLU A 15 4.29 28.52 -47.77
C GLU A 15 4.91 27.17 -47.42
N THR A 16 5.80 26.64 -48.28
CA THR A 16 6.47 25.37 -48.02
C THR A 16 7.28 25.41 -46.73
N VAL A 17 8.05 26.49 -46.49
CA VAL A 17 8.84 26.69 -45.26
C VAL A 17 7.93 26.77 -44.02
N ARG A 18 6.79 27.45 -44.11
CA ARG A 18 5.83 27.57 -43.00
C ARG A 18 5.21 26.21 -42.65
N TRP A 19 4.76 25.46 -43.64
CA TRP A 19 4.13 24.15 -43.42
C TRP A 19 5.12 23.10 -42.93
N THR A 20 6.34 23.05 -43.48
CA THR A 20 7.39 22.16 -42.96
C THR A 20 7.83 22.56 -41.56
N GLY A 21 7.98 23.86 -41.28
CA GLY A 21 8.28 24.35 -39.93
C GLY A 21 7.20 23.98 -38.91
N ALA A 22 5.91 24.15 -39.27
CA ALA A 22 4.78 23.77 -38.42
C ALA A 22 4.73 22.25 -38.18
N ALA A 23 4.94 21.45 -39.22
CA ALA A 23 4.99 19.99 -39.11
C ALA A 23 6.17 19.51 -38.25
N ALA A 24 7.34 20.14 -38.37
CA ALA A 24 8.51 19.85 -37.56
C ALA A 24 8.27 20.19 -36.08
N LEU A 25 7.69 21.37 -35.79
CA LEU A 25 7.35 21.76 -34.42
C LEU A 25 6.31 20.83 -33.81
N ALA A 26 5.26 20.46 -34.55
CA ALA A 26 4.26 19.50 -34.11
C ALA A 26 4.87 18.11 -33.86
N GLY A 27 5.77 17.67 -34.73
CA GLY A 27 6.50 16.41 -34.57
C GLY A 27 7.40 16.39 -33.33
N VAL A 28 8.13 17.47 -33.07
CA VAL A 28 8.98 17.61 -31.87
C VAL A 28 8.13 17.67 -30.59
N ALA A 29 7.04 18.44 -30.59
CA ALA A 29 6.13 18.53 -29.45
C ALA A 29 5.46 17.18 -29.16
N GLY A 30 5.02 16.46 -30.20
CA GLY A 30 4.47 15.11 -30.08
C GLY A 30 5.47 14.09 -29.54
N ALA A 31 6.72 14.13 -30.01
CA ALA A 31 7.79 13.25 -29.53
C ALA A 31 8.20 13.55 -28.07
N ALA A 32 8.21 14.82 -27.67
CA ALA A 32 8.51 15.23 -26.30
C ALA A 32 7.39 14.79 -25.34
N ALA A 33 6.13 14.99 -25.71
CA ALA A 33 4.96 14.54 -24.93
C ALA A 33 4.87 13.00 -24.83
N GLY A 34 5.32 12.27 -25.84
CA GLY A 34 5.39 10.80 -25.81
C GLY A 34 6.55 10.24 -24.97
N ARG A 35 7.56 11.06 -24.64
CA ARG A 35 8.77 10.64 -23.89
C ARG A 35 8.72 10.95 -22.39
N SER A 36 7.69 11.64 -21.90
CA SER A 36 7.61 12.10 -20.50
C SER A 36 7.21 11.04 -19.46
N GLN A 37 6.93 9.80 -19.85
CA GLN A 37 6.73 8.73 -18.88
C GLN A 37 8.09 8.08 -18.55
N ALA A 38 8.85 8.68 -17.63
CA ALA A 38 9.94 7.97 -16.99
C ALA A 38 9.38 6.66 -16.39
N PRO A 39 10.07 5.51 -16.51
CA PRO A 39 9.63 4.28 -15.87
C PRO A 39 9.41 4.54 -14.39
N GLN A 40 8.17 4.44 -13.92
CA GLN A 40 7.89 4.66 -12.51
C GLN A 40 8.62 3.58 -11.71
N PRO A 41 9.42 3.94 -10.68
CA PRO A 41 10.09 2.95 -9.87
C PRO A 41 9.03 2.05 -9.23
N HIS A 42 9.22 0.74 -9.36
CA HIS A 42 8.32 -0.23 -8.74
C HIS A 42 8.92 -0.71 -7.42
N VAL A 43 8.04 -1.00 -6.48
CA VAL A 43 8.36 -1.54 -5.17
C VAL A 43 7.53 -2.79 -4.90
N TRP A 44 8.00 -3.62 -3.96
CA TRP A 44 7.24 -4.78 -3.51
C TRP A 44 6.15 -4.36 -2.54
N GLN A 45 4.93 -4.83 -2.78
CA GLN A 45 3.85 -4.69 -1.81
C GLN A 45 3.07 -5.99 -1.64
N LEU A 46 2.54 -6.18 -0.44
CA LEU A 46 1.60 -7.24 -0.08
C LEU A 46 0.15 -6.79 -0.38
N ASP A 47 -0.61 -7.64 -1.06
CA ASP A 47 -2.06 -7.51 -1.20
C ASP A 47 -2.74 -8.12 0.04
N PRO A 48 -3.34 -7.29 0.92
CA PRO A 48 -3.88 -7.76 2.19
C PRO A 48 -5.17 -8.57 2.04
N ASP A 49 -5.81 -8.56 0.86
CA ASP A 49 -6.98 -9.41 0.60
C ASP A 49 -6.58 -10.84 0.20
N LEU A 50 -5.34 -11.06 -0.26
CA LEU A 50 -4.80 -12.40 -0.61
C LEU A 50 -3.98 -13.04 0.53
N CYS A 51 -3.57 -12.25 1.51
CA CYS A 51 -2.71 -12.74 2.59
C CYS A 51 -3.47 -13.60 3.60
N THR A 52 -2.92 -14.77 3.91
CA THR A 52 -3.44 -15.72 4.91
C THR A 52 -2.70 -15.68 6.25
N ALA A 53 -1.82 -14.69 6.45
CA ALA A 53 -1.01 -14.54 7.66
C ALA A 53 -0.17 -15.80 8.02
N CYS A 54 0.41 -16.45 7.02
CA CYS A 54 1.17 -17.71 7.16
C CYS A 54 2.45 -17.65 8.01
N GLY A 55 2.93 -16.46 8.42
CA GLY A 55 4.16 -16.30 9.21
C GLY A 55 5.47 -16.15 8.43
N ASN A 56 5.51 -16.51 7.14
CA ASN A 56 6.73 -16.48 6.33
C ASN A 56 7.37 -15.07 6.19
N CYS A 57 6.59 -14.02 6.38
CA CYS A 57 7.10 -12.65 6.38
C CYS A 57 8.15 -12.41 7.47
N ALA A 58 8.08 -13.13 8.59
CA ALA A 58 9.03 -13.01 9.70
C ALA A 58 10.34 -13.78 9.49
N THR A 59 10.36 -14.76 8.59
CA THR A 59 11.49 -15.70 8.45
C THR A 59 12.22 -15.59 7.12
N TYR A 60 11.53 -15.18 6.04
CA TYR A 60 12.11 -15.11 4.69
C TYR A 60 12.59 -13.70 4.29
N CYS A 61 12.46 -12.70 5.16
CA CYS A 61 13.04 -11.40 4.86
C CYS A 61 14.57 -11.49 4.91
N VAL A 62 15.26 -10.77 4.02
CA VAL A 62 16.73 -10.69 4.03
C VAL A 62 17.27 -9.79 5.16
N LEU A 63 16.38 -9.03 5.80
CA LEU A 63 16.70 -8.19 6.96
C LEU A 63 16.47 -8.98 8.24
N ASP A 64 17.29 -8.75 9.26
CA ASP A 64 17.15 -9.37 10.59
C ASP A 64 15.76 -9.12 11.19
N ILE A 65 15.27 -7.88 11.05
CA ILE A 65 13.89 -7.53 11.37
C ILE A 65 13.18 -7.23 10.06
N SER A 66 12.16 -8.05 9.75
CA SER A 66 11.40 -7.97 8.50
C SER A 66 10.95 -6.55 8.15
N ALA A 67 11.04 -6.20 6.87
CA ALA A 67 10.44 -4.99 6.32
C ALA A 67 8.90 -5.05 6.28
N VAL A 68 8.30 -6.24 6.42
CA VAL A 68 6.85 -6.40 6.49
C VAL A 68 6.39 -6.18 7.93
N LYS A 69 5.47 -5.24 8.13
CA LYS A 69 4.92 -4.90 9.45
C LYS A 69 3.42 -5.10 9.49
N ALA A 70 2.89 -5.43 10.66
CA ALA A 70 1.47 -5.27 10.92
C ALA A 70 1.14 -3.78 10.97
N VAL A 71 0.00 -3.40 10.41
CA VAL A 71 -0.55 -2.05 10.46
C VAL A 71 -2.00 -2.13 10.91
N GLN A 72 -2.42 -1.12 11.66
CA GLN A 72 -3.80 -0.97 12.14
C GLN A 72 -4.51 0.07 11.29
N PHE A 73 -5.65 -0.30 10.71
CA PHE A 73 -6.55 0.66 10.07
C PHE A 73 -7.67 1.03 11.03
N PHE A 74 -7.46 2.12 11.79
CA PHE A 74 -8.34 2.56 12.87
C PHE A 74 -9.80 2.81 12.45
N PRO A 75 -10.11 3.40 11.28
CA PRO A 75 -11.50 3.65 10.88
C PRO A 75 -12.36 2.38 10.73
N MET A 76 -11.74 1.21 10.55
CA MET A 76 -12.44 -0.07 10.51
C MET A 76 -12.45 -0.78 11.87
N CYS A 77 -11.58 -0.39 12.81
CA CYS A 77 -11.43 -1.08 14.08
C CYS A 77 -12.67 -0.89 14.96
N ALA A 78 -13.11 -1.98 15.62
CA ALA A 78 -14.24 -1.96 16.54
C ALA A 78 -13.82 -1.68 17.99
N MET A 79 -12.53 -1.44 18.20
CA MET A 79 -11.92 -1.11 19.50
C MET A 79 -12.34 -2.09 20.62
N CYS A 80 -12.24 -3.39 20.34
CA CYS A 80 -12.70 -4.45 21.25
C CYS A 80 -11.91 -4.46 22.57
N ASP A 81 -12.56 -4.80 23.69
CA ASP A 81 -11.88 -5.13 24.95
C ASP A 81 -11.15 -6.47 24.83
N PRO A 82 -11.82 -7.62 24.60
CA PRO A 82 -11.15 -8.84 24.17
C PRO A 82 -10.92 -8.78 22.65
N CYS A 83 -9.75 -8.29 22.25
CA CYS A 83 -9.35 -8.31 20.85
C CYS A 83 -8.65 -9.64 20.50
N PRO A 84 -9.20 -10.45 19.56
CA PRO A 84 -8.55 -11.70 19.15
C PRO A 84 -7.25 -11.48 18.37
N GLY A 85 -6.98 -10.25 17.90
CA GLY A 85 -5.69 -9.87 17.33
C GLY A 85 -4.63 -9.50 18.36
N TYR A 86 -5.02 -9.31 19.63
CA TYR A 86 -4.10 -8.93 20.72
C TYR A 86 -3.91 -10.07 21.72
N PHE A 87 -5.00 -10.68 22.18
CA PHE A 87 -4.96 -11.75 23.18
C PHE A 87 -4.76 -13.12 22.54
N ASP A 88 -3.99 -13.97 23.22
CA ASP A 88 -3.96 -15.40 22.93
C ASP A 88 -5.32 -16.04 23.28
N LEU A 89 -5.68 -17.13 22.59
CA LEU A 89 -6.95 -17.83 22.86
C LEU A 89 -7.01 -18.40 24.28
N GLY A 90 -5.86 -18.68 24.89
CA GLY A 90 -5.72 -19.18 26.26
C GLY A 90 -5.42 -18.12 27.32
N HIS A 91 -5.63 -16.82 27.05
CA HIS A 91 -5.38 -15.75 28.03
C HIS A 91 -6.10 -16.02 29.36
N VAL A 92 -5.38 -15.84 30.47
CA VAL A 92 -5.91 -16.08 31.82
C VAL A 92 -6.68 -14.86 32.33
N ASN A 93 -6.21 -13.67 31.94
CA ASN A 93 -6.83 -12.40 32.27
C ASN A 93 -6.71 -11.42 31.07
N ARG A 94 -7.21 -10.18 31.22
CA ARG A 94 -7.18 -9.15 30.16
C ARG A 94 -6.22 -8.00 30.45
N ASP A 95 -5.10 -8.28 31.13
CA ASP A 95 -4.02 -7.33 31.31
C ASP A 95 -3.03 -7.34 30.12
N THR A 96 -1.95 -6.57 30.22
CA THR A 96 -0.92 -6.48 29.18
C THR A 96 0.27 -7.42 29.43
N GLY A 97 0.11 -8.43 30.29
CA GLY A 97 1.10 -9.49 30.54
C GLY A 97 1.43 -10.26 29.27
N ALA A 98 2.69 -10.67 29.12
CA ALA A 98 3.17 -11.34 27.91
C ALA A 98 2.48 -12.69 27.67
N GLU A 99 2.13 -13.39 28.74
CA GLU A 99 1.40 -14.66 28.75
C GLU A 99 0.00 -14.55 28.17
N ASN A 100 -0.60 -13.35 28.19
CA ASN A 100 -1.92 -13.09 27.64
C ASN A 100 -1.85 -12.64 26.18
N GLN A 101 -0.68 -12.22 25.69
CA GLN A 101 -0.53 -11.62 24.36
C GLN A 101 -0.22 -12.64 23.26
N LEU A 102 -0.85 -12.44 22.11
CA LEU A 102 -0.61 -13.22 20.90
C LEU A 102 0.70 -12.81 20.19
N CYS A 103 1.12 -11.54 20.36
CA CYS A 103 2.32 -11.00 19.73
C CYS A 103 3.58 -11.48 20.46
N PRO A 104 4.47 -12.26 19.82
CA PRO A 104 5.63 -12.83 20.49
C PRO A 104 6.69 -11.80 20.89
N THR A 105 6.65 -10.61 20.30
CA THR A 105 7.61 -9.52 20.57
C THR A 105 7.00 -8.37 21.35
N GLY A 106 5.74 -8.48 21.79
CA GLY A 106 5.04 -7.39 22.48
C GLY A 106 4.90 -6.11 21.64
N ALA A 107 4.89 -6.23 20.31
CA ALA A 107 4.89 -5.08 19.41
C ALA A 107 3.55 -4.31 19.38
N ILE A 108 2.49 -4.83 20.00
CA ILE A 108 1.16 -4.21 19.99
C ILE A 108 0.95 -3.50 21.32
N VAL A 109 0.71 -2.19 21.25
CA VAL A 109 0.40 -1.40 22.44
C VAL A 109 -1.11 -1.33 22.60
N ARG A 110 -1.61 -1.53 23.80
CA ARG A 110 -3.05 -1.48 24.10
C ARG A 110 -3.37 -0.16 24.81
N THR A 111 -4.10 0.73 24.14
CA THR A 111 -4.41 2.08 24.64
C THR A 111 -5.90 2.23 24.87
N LEU A 112 -6.32 2.56 26.09
CA LEU A 112 -7.72 2.87 26.39
C LEU A 112 -8.07 4.21 25.73
N VAL A 113 -9.11 4.22 24.88
CA VAL A 113 -9.53 5.42 24.15
C VAL A 113 -10.90 5.94 24.56
N ALA A 114 -11.78 5.06 25.02
CA ALA A 114 -13.11 5.44 25.47
C ALA A 114 -13.71 4.38 26.40
N GLU A 115 -14.75 4.77 27.13
CA GLU A 115 -15.69 3.84 27.75
C GLU A 115 -17.06 4.08 27.12
N GLN A 116 -17.67 3.03 26.58
CA GLN A 116 -18.95 3.12 25.88
C GLN A 116 -19.90 2.08 26.48
N GLY A 117 -20.99 2.53 27.10
CA GLY A 117 -21.97 1.65 27.73
C GLY A 117 -21.38 0.81 28.87
N GLY A 118 -20.40 1.34 29.60
CA GLY A 118 -19.69 0.62 30.67
C GLY A 118 -18.66 -0.41 30.17
N VAL A 119 -18.40 -0.48 28.86
CA VAL A 119 -17.38 -1.35 28.26
C VAL A 119 -16.20 -0.51 27.81
N PRO A 120 -14.96 -0.84 28.24
CA PRO A 120 -13.78 -0.12 27.81
C PRO A 120 -13.44 -0.42 26.34
N ARG A 121 -12.99 0.59 25.60
CA ARG A 121 -12.64 0.54 24.18
C ARG A 121 -11.16 0.81 24.02
N TYR A 122 -10.48 -0.06 23.29
CA TYR A 122 -9.04 0.00 23.14
C TYR A 122 -8.60 0.12 21.69
N GLU A 123 -7.57 0.92 21.48
CA GLU A 123 -6.78 0.95 20.26
C GLU A 123 -5.53 0.08 20.40
N TYR A 124 -5.08 -0.43 19.25
CA TYR A 124 -3.99 -1.40 19.13
C TYR A 124 -2.88 -0.91 18.18
N PRO A 125 -2.23 0.25 18.44
CA PRO A 125 -1.09 0.70 17.65
C PRO A 125 0.07 -0.30 17.66
N ILE A 126 0.79 -0.36 16.54
CA ILE A 126 1.92 -1.27 16.33
C ILE A 126 3.22 -0.49 16.47
N THR A 127 4.10 -0.97 17.35
CA THR A 127 5.50 -0.53 17.45
C THR A 127 6.32 -1.28 16.39
N GLU A 128 6.66 -0.60 15.31
CA GLU A 128 7.25 -1.22 14.12
C GLU A 128 8.66 -1.77 14.34
N GLU A 129 9.39 -1.20 15.28
CA GLU A 129 10.73 -1.62 15.68
C GLU A 129 10.71 -3.03 16.26
N LEU A 130 9.65 -3.37 16.99
CA LEU A 130 9.45 -4.69 17.61
C LEU A 130 8.70 -5.66 16.70
N CYS A 131 7.93 -5.16 15.72
CA CYS A 131 7.11 -6.00 14.87
C CYS A 131 7.96 -6.77 13.86
N ILE A 132 8.00 -8.10 13.97
CA ILE A 132 8.72 -8.97 13.04
C ILE A 132 7.88 -9.40 11.83
N GLY A 133 6.63 -8.96 11.71
CA GLY A 133 5.77 -9.32 10.57
C GLY A 133 5.20 -10.74 10.60
N CYS A 134 5.14 -11.40 11.78
CA CYS A 134 4.66 -12.79 11.87
C CYS A 134 3.18 -13.00 11.54
N GLY A 135 2.37 -11.94 11.50
CA GLY A 135 0.96 -12.01 11.08
C GLY A 135 -0.01 -12.65 12.07
N LYS A 136 0.43 -13.14 13.24
CA LYS A 136 -0.50 -13.75 14.23
C LYS A 136 -1.67 -12.82 14.60
N CYS A 137 -1.38 -11.54 14.86
CA CYS A 137 -2.40 -10.53 15.14
C CYS A 137 -3.34 -10.26 13.97
N VAL A 138 -2.86 -10.39 12.74
CA VAL A 138 -3.65 -10.27 11.52
C VAL A 138 -4.61 -11.45 11.38
N ALA A 139 -4.15 -12.67 11.66
CA ALA A 139 -5.00 -13.86 11.66
C ALA A 139 -6.12 -13.75 12.71
N GLY A 140 -5.78 -13.37 13.94
CA GLY A 140 -6.78 -13.19 15.00
C GLY A 140 -7.78 -12.06 14.70
N CYS A 141 -7.31 -10.91 14.22
CA CYS A 141 -8.19 -9.79 13.86
C CYS A 141 -9.12 -10.12 12.68
N ALA A 142 -8.71 -11.01 11.77
CA ALA A 142 -9.52 -11.45 10.65
C ALA A 142 -10.80 -12.20 11.06
N MET A 143 -10.86 -12.76 12.28
CA MET A 143 -12.08 -13.33 12.85
C MET A 143 -13.16 -12.28 13.16
N MET A 144 -12.78 -11.00 13.19
CA MET A 144 -13.67 -9.85 13.41
C MET A 144 -13.76 -9.00 12.14
N ASN A 145 -13.43 -7.72 12.23
CA ASN A 145 -13.46 -6.81 11.07
C ASN A 145 -12.21 -6.92 10.17
N GLY A 146 -11.11 -7.51 10.67
CA GLY A 146 -9.84 -7.61 9.93
C GLY A 146 -9.11 -6.28 9.74
N SER A 147 -9.25 -5.35 10.68
CA SER A 147 -8.62 -4.02 10.65
C SER A 147 -7.10 -4.02 10.80
N LEU A 148 -6.52 -5.09 11.36
CA LEU A 148 -5.08 -5.39 11.28
C LEU A 148 -4.75 -6.14 9.99
N TYR A 149 -3.69 -5.74 9.31
CA TYR A 149 -3.11 -6.45 8.16
C TYR A 149 -1.63 -6.16 8.00
N LEU A 150 -0.95 -6.91 7.12
CA LEU A 150 0.47 -6.71 6.86
C LEU A 150 0.66 -5.69 5.72
N GLN A 151 1.74 -4.92 5.78
CA GLN A 151 2.21 -4.04 4.70
C GLN A 151 3.75 -4.09 4.63
N VAL A 152 4.30 -3.93 3.44
CA VAL A 152 5.73 -3.69 3.25
C VAL A 152 6.04 -2.23 3.59
N ARG A 153 7.00 -2.02 4.50
CA ARG A 153 7.51 -0.71 4.88
C ARG A 153 8.66 -0.31 3.99
N HIS A 154 8.40 0.61 3.07
CA HIS A 154 9.34 1.02 2.03
C HIS A 154 10.53 1.83 2.55
N ASP A 155 10.41 2.40 3.76
CA ASP A 155 11.52 2.99 4.50
C ASP A 155 12.56 1.96 4.97
N ARG A 156 12.18 0.68 5.04
CA ARG A 156 13.04 -0.44 5.49
C ARG A 156 13.36 -1.42 4.37
N CYS A 157 12.40 -1.63 3.47
CA CYS A 157 12.51 -2.59 2.39
C CYS A 157 13.65 -2.20 1.43
N VAL A 158 14.63 -3.09 1.28
CA VAL A 158 15.76 -2.92 0.34
C VAL A 158 15.41 -3.25 -1.12
N ASN A 159 14.11 -3.45 -1.39
CA ASN A 159 13.56 -3.69 -2.73
C ASN A 159 14.29 -4.79 -3.53
N CYS A 160 14.53 -5.95 -2.91
CA CYS A 160 15.23 -7.08 -3.54
C CYS A 160 14.70 -7.36 -4.96
N ASN A 161 15.58 -7.62 -5.93
CA ASN A 161 15.16 -7.93 -7.31
C ASN A 161 14.14 -9.07 -7.35
N GLN A 162 14.36 -10.11 -6.54
CA GLN A 162 13.40 -11.16 -6.24
C GLN A 162 13.18 -11.18 -4.73
N CYS A 163 11.96 -10.87 -4.28
CA CYS A 163 11.65 -10.90 -2.86
C CYS A 163 11.54 -12.35 -2.36
N SER A 164 12.43 -12.76 -1.46
CA SER A 164 12.42 -14.10 -0.86
C SER A 164 11.09 -14.41 -0.15
N ILE A 165 10.47 -13.41 0.48
CA ILE A 165 9.12 -13.55 1.06
C ILE A 165 8.08 -13.82 -0.02
N ALA A 166 8.15 -13.13 -1.16
CA ALA A 166 7.21 -13.33 -2.25
C ALA A 166 7.29 -14.75 -2.83
N VAL A 167 8.51 -15.29 -2.97
CA VAL A 167 8.75 -16.67 -3.41
C VAL A 167 8.18 -17.68 -2.41
N ALA A 168 8.36 -17.43 -1.12
CA ALA A 168 7.85 -18.31 -0.06
C ALA A 168 6.36 -18.11 0.28
N CYS A 169 5.69 -17.12 -0.31
CA CYS A 169 4.30 -16.79 0.04
C CYS A 169 3.33 -17.83 -0.57
N PRO A 170 2.58 -18.60 0.24
CA PRO A 170 1.74 -19.68 -0.27
C PRO A 170 0.56 -19.19 -1.12
N THR A 171 0.15 -17.93 -0.96
CA THR A 171 -0.95 -17.32 -1.71
C THR A 171 -0.49 -16.32 -2.75
N GLN A 172 0.82 -16.19 -2.97
CA GLN A 172 1.40 -15.23 -3.92
C GLN A 172 0.87 -13.80 -3.72
N ALA A 173 0.65 -13.40 -2.46
CA ALA A 173 0.06 -12.11 -2.12
C ALA A 173 0.97 -10.91 -2.44
N PHE A 174 2.25 -11.14 -2.77
CA PHE A 174 3.20 -10.07 -3.07
C PHE A 174 3.25 -9.76 -4.56
N ARG A 175 3.21 -8.47 -4.90
CA ARG A 175 3.35 -7.99 -6.27
C ARG A 175 4.15 -6.70 -6.36
N ARG A 176 4.61 -6.38 -7.56
CA ARG A 176 5.23 -5.09 -7.88
C ARG A 176 4.13 -4.04 -8.06
N VAL A 177 4.27 -2.90 -7.40
CA VAL A 177 3.38 -1.74 -7.53
C VAL A 177 4.20 -0.48 -7.80
N PRO A 178 3.62 0.55 -8.43
CA PRO A 178 4.24 1.86 -8.56
C PRO A 178 4.60 2.46 -7.20
N ALA A 179 5.78 3.08 -7.08
CA ALA A 179 6.25 3.68 -5.82
C ALA A 179 5.47 4.93 -5.40
N ASP A 180 4.75 5.59 -6.32
CA ASP A 180 3.87 6.73 -6.04
C ASP A 180 2.54 6.31 -5.41
N GLN A 181 2.11 5.06 -5.61
CA GLN A 181 0.91 4.48 -5.00
C GLN A 181 1.21 3.09 -4.41
N PRO A 182 2.12 3.01 -3.41
CA PRO A 182 2.72 1.74 -3.05
C PRO A 182 1.87 0.93 -2.06
N TYR A 183 0.84 1.51 -1.44
CA TYR A 183 0.06 0.85 -0.38
C TYR A 183 -1.26 0.31 -0.91
N LEU A 184 -1.45 -1.01 -0.75
CA LEU A 184 -2.68 -1.70 -1.13
C LEU A 184 -3.55 -1.88 0.10
N LEU A 185 -4.70 -1.23 0.12
CA LEU A 185 -5.67 -1.35 1.21
C LEU A 185 -6.65 -2.50 0.93
N LYS A 186 -7.07 -3.19 1.99
CA LYS A 186 -8.17 -4.16 1.93
C LYS A 186 -9.40 -3.55 1.26
N LYS A 187 -10.17 -4.35 0.52
CA LYS A 187 -11.45 -3.91 -0.08
C LYS A 187 -12.36 -3.21 0.93
N LYS A 188 -12.52 -3.79 2.12
CA LYS A 188 -13.31 -3.20 3.22
C LYS A 188 -12.77 -1.83 3.68
N ALA A 189 -11.45 -1.64 3.70
CA ALA A 189 -10.84 -0.39 4.15
C ALA A 189 -11.08 0.73 3.15
N ARG A 190 -10.95 0.42 1.85
CA ARG A 190 -11.30 1.35 0.78
C ARG A 190 -12.76 1.76 0.82
N GLU A 191 -13.66 0.83 1.13
CA GLU A 191 -15.08 1.13 1.24
C GLU A 191 -15.39 2.08 2.40
N VAL A 192 -14.78 1.88 3.56
CA VAL A 192 -14.90 2.81 4.70
C VAL A 192 -14.45 4.23 4.31
N LEU A 193 -13.30 4.36 3.62
CA LEU A 193 -12.81 5.68 3.19
C LEU A 193 -13.75 6.36 2.18
N ARG A 194 -14.34 5.60 1.25
CA ARG A 194 -15.33 6.13 0.30
C ARG A 194 -16.56 6.66 1.01
N LEU A 195 -17.11 5.88 1.95
CA LEU A 195 -18.28 6.29 2.71
C LEU A 195 -17.98 7.55 3.53
N GLN A 196 -16.81 7.64 4.16
CA GLN A 196 -16.40 8.85 4.89
C GLN A 196 -16.29 10.08 3.97
N SER A 197 -15.73 9.91 2.77
CA SER A 197 -15.59 10.99 1.79
C SER A 197 -16.92 11.47 1.19
N ALA A 198 -17.98 10.65 1.28
CA ALA A 198 -19.33 11.02 0.82
C ALA A 198 -20.15 11.76 1.89
N HIS A 199 -19.71 11.75 3.15
CA HIS A 199 -20.40 12.39 4.29
C HIS A 199 -19.64 13.61 4.85
N GLY A 200 -18.51 13.99 4.24
CA GLY A 200 -17.73 15.18 4.58
C GLY A 200 -17.81 16.21 3.45
#